data_AF-A0A2D0MZI0-F1
#
_entry.id   AF-A0A2D0MZI0-F1
#
_cell.length_a   1.000
_cell.length_b   1.000
_cell.length_c   1.000
_cell.angle_alpha   90.00
_cell.angle_beta   90.00
_cell.angle_gamma   90.00
#
_symmetry.space_group_name_H-M   'P 1'
#
loop_
_entity.id
_entity.type
_entity.pdbx_description
1 polymer ?
#
loop_
_entity_poly.entity_id
_entity_poly.type
_entity_poly.pdbx_seq_one_letter_code
_entity_poly.pdbx_strand_id
1 'polypeptide(L)'
;MKDLLKNLGLLVDHQMQLPVDKTRFVGILRENVDDGGSLFDVFSSSKNVFKGYVDLGGFELKKRRKLFGRRHNLTKATGTFSQFGDTLQVDTEINGFHWSMAVFYVFVFLFYAVFLGAFFFTDSFDNSDTPPFLPIFFLLHAAIMIAIPYFLMKSGVKQMKHDLEREFFYLLQQDGTTV
;
A
#
# COMPACT_ATOMS: atom_id res chain seq x y z
N MET A 1 8.56 14.83 4.97
CA MET A 1 8.51 13.40 4.57
C MET A 1 7.24 13.07 3.81
N LYS A 2 6.05 13.47 4.30
CA LYS A 2 4.78 13.25 3.57
C LYS A 2 4.82 13.81 2.14
N ASP A 3 5.38 15.00 1.93
CA ASP A 3 5.46 15.63 0.60
C ASP A 3 6.28 14.82 -0.40
N LEU A 4 7.36 14.16 0.06
CA LEU A 4 8.14 13.25 -0.79
C LEU A 4 7.29 12.05 -1.22
N LEU A 5 6.55 11.44 -0.30
CA LEU A 5 5.66 10.32 -0.62
C LEU A 5 4.52 10.74 -1.54
N LYS A 6 3.99 11.96 -1.38
CA LYS A 6 2.98 12.55 -2.28
C LYS A 6 3.54 12.75 -3.68
N ASN A 7 4.72 13.36 -3.80
CA ASN A 7 5.40 13.58 -5.08
C ASN A 7 5.74 12.26 -5.80
N LEU A 8 6.08 11.23 -5.04
CA LEU A 8 6.35 9.89 -5.57
C LEU A 8 5.06 9.10 -5.89
N GLY A 9 3.87 9.63 -5.55
CA GLY A 9 2.58 8.95 -5.73
C GLY A 9 2.41 7.72 -4.84
N LEU A 10 3.15 7.65 -3.73
CA LEU A 10 3.06 6.59 -2.72
C LEU A 10 2.13 6.99 -1.56
N LEU A 11 1.82 8.27 -1.44
CA LEU A 11 0.79 8.82 -0.56
C LEU A 11 -0.19 9.60 -1.42
N VAL A 12 -1.45 9.18 -1.47
CA VAL A 12 -2.48 9.81 -2.31
C VAL A 12 -3.69 10.12 -1.47
N ASP A 13 -4.12 11.37 -1.50
CA ASP A 13 -5.40 11.80 -0.94
C ASP A 13 -6.50 11.55 -1.97
N HIS A 14 -7.64 11.02 -1.51
CA HIS A 14 -8.79 10.75 -2.32
C HIS A 14 -10.06 11.09 -1.56
N GLN A 15 -10.94 11.83 -2.20
CA GLN A 15 -12.23 12.23 -1.66
C GLN A 15 -13.34 11.60 -2.50
N MET A 16 -14.37 11.09 -1.83
CA MET A 16 -15.61 10.65 -2.47
C MET A 16 -16.82 11.14 -1.68
N GLN A 17 -17.95 11.25 -2.36
CA GLN A 17 -19.22 11.64 -1.76
C GLN A 17 -20.22 10.51 -1.97
N LEU A 18 -20.95 10.17 -0.91
CA LEU A 18 -21.90 9.09 -0.87
C LEU A 18 -23.27 9.63 -0.42
N PRO A 19 -24.37 9.32 -1.11
CA PRO A 19 -25.72 9.77 -0.74
C PRO A 19 -26.30 8.91 0.39
N VAL A 20 -25.67 8.96 1.57
CA VAL A 20 -26.00 8.13 2.73
C VAL A 20 -25.72 8.90 4.01
N ASP A 21 -26.46 8.57 5.08
CA ASP A 21 -26.14 9.07 6.41
C ASP A 21 -24.85 8.41 6.95
N LYS A 22 -24.01 9.23 7.59
CA LYS A 22 -22.77 8.82 8.25
C LYS A 22 -22.94 7.61 9.16
N THR A 23 -23.93 7.62 10.05
CA THR A 23 -24.14 6.57 11.06
C THR A 23 -24.49 5.26 10.37
N ARG A 24 -25.36 5.32 9.35
CA ARG A 24 -25.74 4.16 8.55
C ARG A 24 -24.54 3.58 7.81
N PHE A 25 -23.77 4.41 7.11
CA PHE A 25 -22.60 3.95 6.36
C PHE A 25 -21.54 3.31 7.27
N VAL A 26 -21.25 3.94 8.42
CA VAL A 26 -20.32 3.40 9.42
C VAL A 26 -20.77 2.02 9.91
N GLY A 27 -22.08 1.83 10.14
CA GLY A 27 -22.64 0.53 10.49
C GLY A 27 -22.38 -0.53 9.42
N ILE A 28 -22.76 -0.26 8.17
CA ILE A 28 -22.56 -1.17 7.04
C ILE A 28 -21.08 -1.50 6.85
N LEU A 29 -20.22 -0.48 6.87
CA LEU A 29 -18.78 -0.67 6.68
C LEU A 29 -18.18 -1.51 7.79
N ARG A 30 -18.58 -1.28 9.06
CA ARG A 30 -18.09 -2.05 10.20
C ARG A 30 -18.49 -3.53 10.12
N GLU A 31 -19.68 -3.85 9.63
CA GLU A 31 -20.12 -5.24 9.44
C GLU A 31 -19.35 -5.96 8.32
N ASN A 32 -18.80 -5.21 7.37
CA ASN A 32 -18.08 -5.74 6.19
C ASN A 32 -16.56 -5.63 6.29
N VAL A 33 -16.03 -5.31 7.47
CA VAL A 33 -14.60 -5.21 7.76
C VAL A 33 -14.26 -6.17 8.89
N ASP A 34 -13.28 -7.05 8.67
CA ASP A 34 -12.80 -7.92 9.75
C ASP A 34 -11.91 -7.12 10.74
N ASP A 35 -11.99 -7.45 12.02
CA ASP A 35 -11.11 -6.90 13.05
C ASP A 35 -9.62 -7.22 12.76
N GLY A 36 -8.76 -6.21 12.86
CA GLY A 36 -7.34 -6.27 12.47
C GLY A 36 -6.38 -7.01 13.41
N GLY A 37 -6.86 -7.92 14.27
CA GLY A 37 -6.13 -8.37 15.46
C GLY A 37 -5.46 -9.75 15.43
N SER A 38 -5.78 -10.65 14.49
CA SER A 38 -5.35 -12.06 14.60
C SER A 38 -4.21 -12.45 13.66
N LEU A 39 -3.07 -12.88 14.21
CA LEU A 39 -1.95 -13.44 13.43
C LEU A 39 -2.30 -14.75 12.70
N PHE A 40 -3.40 -15.42 13.10
CA PHE A 40 -3.92 -16.63 12.46
C PHE A 40 -4.98 -16.36 11.38
N ASP A 41 -5.19 -15.09 11.02
CA ASP A 41 -6.19 -14.64 10.04
C ASP A 41 -6.05 -15.23 8.63
N VAL A 42 -4.88 -15.77 8.37
CA VAL A 42 -4.50 -16.48 7.16
C VAL A 42 -5.32 -17.76 6.96
N PHE A 43 -5.83 -18.35 8.05
CA PHE A 43 -6.68 -19.56 8.05
C PHE A 43 -8.18 -19.25 8.17
N SER A 44 -8.56 -17.98 8.36
CA SER A 44 -9.95 -17.56 8.46
C SER A 44 -10.57 -17.39 7.06
N SER A 45 -11.72 -18.03 6.84
CA SER A 45 -12.47 -18.01 5.57
C SER A 45 -13.50 -16.86 5.51
N SER A 46 -13.16 -15.67 6.01
CA SER A 46 -14.10 -14.55 5.91
C SER A 46 -14.17 -14.00 4.47
N LYS A 47 -15.39 -13.65 4.07
CA LYS A 47 -15.74 -13.11 2.75
C LYS A 47 -15.31 -11.64 2.59
N ASN A 48 -15.01 -10.96 3.70
CA ASN A 48 -14.70 -9.54 3.72
C ASN A 48 -13.36 -9.24 3.00
N VAL A 49 -13.38 -8.17 2.22
CA VAL A 49 -12.24 -7.74 1.39
C VAL A 49 -11.19 -7.02 2.24
N PHE A 50 -11.64 -6.25 3.23
CA PHE A 50 -10.81 -5.42 4.07
C PHE A 50 -10.73 -5.93 5.50
N LYS A 51 -9.65 -5.51 6.16
CA LYS A 51 -9.43 -5.67 7.59
C LYS A 51 -9.01 -4.35 8.20
N GLY A 52 -9.38 -4.11 9.44
CA GLY A 52 -8.91 -2.95 10.18
C GLY A 52 -9.91 -2.47 11.21
N TYR A 53 -10.05 -1.15 11.32
CA TYR A 53 -10.87 -0.49 12.32
C TYR A 53 -11.79 0.54 11.65
N VAL A 54 -13.04 0.60 12.10
CA VAL A 54 -14.06 1.53 11.60
C VAL A 54 -14.81 2.10 12.80
N ASP A 55 -14.96 3.41 12.82
CA ASP A 55 -15.64 4.16 13.87
C ASP A 55 -16.35 5.38 13.27
N LEU A 56 -17.14 6.08 14.08
CA LEU A 56 -17.81 7.31 13.70
C LEU A 56 -16.82 8.41 13.30
N GLY A 57 -15.59 8.42 13.82
CA GLY A 57 -14.57 9.39 13.43
C GLY A 57 -13.97 9.12 12.05
N GLY A 58 -13.88 7.86 11.64
CA GLY A 58 -13.12 7.46 10.47
C GLY A 58 -12.79 5.98 10.45
N PHE A 59 -11.82 5.61 9.61
CA PHE A 59 -11.41 4.22 9.44
C PHE A 59 -9.92 4.08 9.18
N GLU A 60 -9.42 2.89 9.47
CA GLU A 60 -8.15 2.36 8.99
C GLU A 60 -8.43 1.01 8.33
N LEU A 61 -8.13 0.89 7.03
CA LEU A 61 -8.35 -0.33 6.26
C LEU A 61 -7.06 -0.82 5.59
N LYS A 62 -6.90 -2.14 5.57
CA LYS A 62 -5.88 -2.86 4.82
C LYS A 62 -6.55 -3.98 4.04
N LYS A 63 -5.99 -4.31 2.88
CA LYS A 63 -6.50 -5.44 2.09
C LYS A 63 -6.15 -6.75 2.77
N ARG A 64 -7.11 -7.67 2.86
CA ARG A 64 -6.86 -9.00 3.40
C ARG A 64 -5.84 -9.75 2.53
N ARG A 65 -4.83 -10.35 3.18
CA ARG A 65 -3.89 -11.27 2.52
C ARG A 65 -4.57 -12.63 2.33
N LYS A 66 -4.69 -13.09 1.08
CA LYS A 66 -5.07 -14.48 0.76
C LYS A 66 -3.79 -15.25 0.43
N LEU A 67 -3.55 -16.42 1.05
CA LEU A 67 -2.33 -17.23 0.86
C LEU A 67 -2.03 -17.59 -0.60
N PHE A 68 -3.07 -17.65 -1.45
CA PHE A 68 -2.95 -17.98 -2.87
C PHE A 68 -3.33 -16.80 -3.78
N GLY A 69 -3.50 -15.60 -3.21
CA GLY A 69 -3.80 -14.39 -3.96
C GLY A 69 -2.52 -13.76 -4.49
N ARG A 70 -2.39 -13.64 -5.82
CA ARG A 70 -1.21 -13.10 -6.55
C ARG A 70 -0.81 -11.66 -6.21
N ARG A 71 -1.48 -10.98 -5.27
CA ARG A 71 -1.31 -9.55 -4.98
C ARG A 71 -1.23 -9.30 -3.48
N HIS A 72 0.00 -9.30 -2.96
CA HIS A 72 0.29 -8.80 -1.62
C HIS A 72 0.23 -7.27 -1.65
N ASN A 73 -0.94 -6.70 -1.36
CA ASN A 73 -1.05 -5.26 -1.20
C ASN A 73 -0.83 -4.89 0.27
N LEU A 74 0.30 -4.25 0.57
CA LEU A 74 0.66 -3.75 1.91
C LEU A 74 0.14 -2.32 2.15
N THR A 75 -0.57 -1.75 1.17
CA THR A 75 -1.12 -0.41 1.25
C THR A 75 -2.15 -0.33 2.38
N LYS A 76 -2.08 0.77 3.13
CA LYS A 76 -2.99 1.12 4.21
C LYS A 76 -3.79 2.33 3.75
N ALA A 77 -5.11 2.29 3.92
CA ALA A 77 -5.99 3.42 3.72
C ALA A 77 -6.48 3.92 5.09
N THR A 78 -6.43 5.22 5.32
CA THR A 78 -6.98 5.87 6.51
C THR A 78 -7.90 6.97 6.06
N GLY A 79 -9.12 7.03 6.58
CA GLY A 79 -10.05 8.06 6.18
C GLY A 79 -10.90 8.61 7.31
N THR A 80 -11.55 9.73 7.05
CA THR A 80 -12.43 10.44 7.97
C THR A 80 -13.79 10.67 7.34
N PHE A 81 -14.82 10.75 8.19
CA PHE A 81 -16.22 10.91 7.77
C PHE A 81 -16.76 12.29 8.14
N SER A 82 -17.24 13.03 7.15
CA SER A 82 -17.84 14.36 7.30
C SER A 82 -19.23 14.39 6.65
N GLN A 83 -20.27 14.73 7.41
CA GLN A 83 -21.64 14.81 6.87
C GLN A 83 -21.94 16.25 6.43
N PHE A 84 -22.43 16.42 5.20
CA PHE A 84 -22.89 17.69 4.65
C PHE A 84 -24.32 17.53 4.13
N GLY A 85 -25.30 17.88 4.95
CA GLY A 85 -26.72 17.64 4.64
C GLY A 85 -26.99 16.14 4.45
N ASP A 86 -27.50 15.78 3.28
CA ASP A 86 -27.84 14.39 2.91
C ASP A 86 -26.66 13.62 2.28
N THR A 87 -25.48 14.23 2.22
CA THR A 87 -24.28 13.63 1.62
C THR A 87 -23.19 13.38 2.65
N LEU A 88 -22.64 12.16 2.62
CA LEU A 88 -21.46 11.78 3.38
C LEU A 88 -20.22 12.01 2.51
N GLN A 89 -19.34 12.90 2.95
CA GLN A 89 -18.00 13.04 2.41
C GLN A 89 -17.05 12.09 3.13
N VAL A 90 -16.31 11.33 2.34
CA VAL A 90 -15.27 10.43 2.82
C VAL A 90 -13.93 10.89 2.28
N ASP A 91 -13.09 11.40 3.17
CA ASP A 91 -11.72 11.82 2.86
C ASP A 91 -10.77 10.68 3.23
N THR A 92 -9.98 10.21 2.28
CA THR A 92 -9.09 9.04 2.45
C THR A 92 -7.66 9.37 2.08
N GLU A 93 -6.73 9.14 3.00
CA GLU A 93 -5.28 9.10 2.76
C GLU A 93 -4.88 7.64 2.49
N ILE A 94 -4.34 7.36 1.30
CA ILE A 94 -3.87 6.03 0.89
C ILE A 94 -2.35 6.01 0.92
N ASN A 95 -1.77 5.20 1.80
CA ASN A 95 -0.33 5.08 1.99
C ASN A 95 0.19 3.71 1.55
N GLY A 96 0.96 3.68 0.45
CA GLY A 96 1.64 2.49 -0.06
C GLY A 96 3.01 2.23 0.57
N PHE A 97 3.56 3.19 1.32
CA PHE A 97 4.87 3.08 1.92
C PHE A 97 4.80 2.48 3.32
N HIS A 98 5.40 1.30 3.49
CA HIS A 98 5.46 0.59 4.76
C HIS A 98 6.85 0.72 5.39
N TRP A 99 6.93 0.69 6.73
CA TRP A 99 8.21 0.74 7.46
C TRP A 99 9.22 -0.31 6.99
N SER A 100 8.76 -1.52 6.65
CA SER A 100 9.62 -2.58 6.12
C SER A 100 10.31 -2.20 4.80
N MET A 101 9.74 -1.29 4.01
CA MET A 101 10.38 -0.78 2.79
C MET A 101 11.53 0.18 3.11
N ALA A 102 11.43 0.96 4.19
CA ALA A 102 12.55 1.76 4.67
C ALA A 102 13.73 0.87 5.07
N VAL A 103 13.46 -0.21 5.82
CA VAL A 103 14.49 -1.21 6.18
C VAL A 103 15.10 -1.86 4.95
N PHE A 104 14.28 -2.22 3.95
CA PHE A 104 14.76 -2.79 2.69
C PHE A 104 15.71 -1.82 1.96
N TYR A 105 15.36 -0.54 1.83
CA TYR A 105 16.23 0.42 1.15
C TYR A 105 17.53 0.70 1.91
N VAL A 106 17.51 0.72 3.24
CA VAL A 106 18.72 0.81 4.05
C VAL A 106 19.62 -0.41 3.82
N PHE A 107 19.04 -1.61 3.78
CA PHE A 107 19.79 -2.83 3.50
C PHE A 107 20.40 -2.84 2.10
N VAL A 108 19.62 -2.45 1.08
CA VAL A 108 20.11 -2.29 -0.30
C VAL A 108 21.28 -1.30 -0.34
N PHE A 109 21.14 -0.14 0.31
CA PHE A 109 22.22 0.85 0.38
C PHE A 109 23.49 0.28 1.02
N LEU A 110 23.39 -0.39 2.17
CA LEU A 110 24.54 -1.02 2.83
C LEU A 110 25.19 -2.11 1.97
N PHE A 111 24.37 -2.96 1.34
CA PHE A 111 24.84 -4.00 0.42
C PHE A 111 25.69 -3.41 -0.71
N TYR A 112 25.20 -2.36 -1.37
CA TYR A 112 25.95 -1.70 -2.44
C TYR A 112 27.15 -0.90 -1.93
N ALA A 113 27.11 -0.33 -0.74
CA ALA A 113 28.25 0.37 -0.14
C ALA A 113 29.42 -0.59 0.13
N VAL A 114 29.14 -1.77 0.71
CA VAL A 114 30.14 -2.83 0.92
C VAL A 114 30.69 -3.32 -0.42
N PHE A 115 29.81 -3.55 -1.40
CA PHE A 115 30.20 -4.04 -2.71
C PHE A 115 31.10 -3.04 -3.46
N LEU A 116 30.70 -1.77 -3.50
CA LEU A 116 31.51 -0.69 -4.07
C LEU A 116 32.84 -0.54 -3.34
N GLY A 117 32.83 -0.58 -2.01
CA GLY A 117 34.05 -0.57 -1.21
C GLY A 117 35.01 -1.69 -1.62
N ALA A 118 34.52 -2.94 -1.62
CA ALA A 118 35.32 -4.08 -2.06
C ALA A 118 35.88 -3.89 -3.47
N PHE A 119 35.06 -3.41 -4.41
CA PHE A 119 35.47 -3.14 -5.78
C PHE A 119 36.57 -2.07 -5.91
N PHE A 120 36.55 -1.03 -5.06
CA PHE A 120 37.59 0.02 -5.06
C PHE A 120 38.87 -0.39 -4.31
N PHE A 121 38.78 -1.27 -3.31
CA PHE A 121 39.92 -1.69 -2.48
C PHE A 121 40.66 -2.92 -3.02
N THR A 122 40.06 -3.66 -3.94
CA THR A 122 40.80 -4.68 -4.68
C THR A 122 41.61 -4.01 -5.78
N ASP A 123 42.91 -4.31 -5.91
CA ASP A 123 43.81 -3.92 -7.03
C ASP A 123 43.38 -4.59 -8.36
N SER A 124 42.08 -4.70 -8.59
CA SER A 124 41.41 -5.37 -9.71
C SER A 124 41.42 -4.54 -10.99
N PHE A 125 41.89 -3.29 -10.94
CA PHE A 125 42.02 -2.44 -12.11
C PHE A 125 43.25 -2.76 -12.97
N ASP A 126 44.24 -3.47 -12.43
CA ASP A 126 45.46 -3.87 -13.17
C ASP A 126 45.43 -5.35 -13.62
N ASN A 127 44.47 -6.14 -13.12
CA ASN A 127 44.31 -7.55 -13.46
C ASN A 127 43.18 -7.74 -14.49
N SER A 128 43.53 -8.31 -15.65
CA SER A 128 42.62 -8.62 -16.78
C SER A 128 41.47 -9.59 -16.46
N ASP A 129 41.41 -10.10 -15.23
CA ASP A 129 40.47 -11.14 -14.81
C ASP A 129 39.08 -10.60 -14.44
N THR A 130 38.93 -9.27 -14.30
CA THR A 130 37.60 -8.67 -14.02
C THR A 130 36.81 -8.52 -15.32
N PRO A 131 35.64 -9.17 -15.46
CA PRO A 131 34.86 -9.05 -16.67
C PRO A 131 34.37 -7.61 -16.89
N PRO A 132 34.52 -7.03 -18.09
CA PRO A 132 34.20 -5.62 -18.35
C PRO A 132 32.70 -5.29 -18.20
N PHE A 133 31.81 -6.29 -18.22
CA PHE A 133 30.37 -6.11 -18.04
C PHE A 133 29.94 -6.00 -16.57
N LEU A 134 30.84 -6.30 -15.62
CA LEU A 134 30.51 -6.38 -14.20
C LEU A 134 29.97 -5.04 -13.63
N PRO A 135 30.58 -3.86 -13.90
CA PRO A 135 30.02 -2.59 -13.44
C PRO A 135 28.63 -2.29 -14.00
N ILE A 136 28.40 -2.60 -15.28
CA ILE A 136 27.12 -2.40 -15.96
C ILE A 136 26.04 -3.29 -15.33
N PHE A 137 26.39 -4.56 -15.06
CA PHE A 137 25.50 -5.50 -14.39
C PHE A 137 25.08 -4.99 -13.00
N PHE A 138 26.01 -4.45 -12.20
CA PHE A 138 25.67 -3.93 -10.87
C PHE A 138 24.76 -2.71 -10.92
N LEU A 139 25.00 -1.78 -11.85
CA LEU A 139 24.12 -0.63 -12.05
C LEU A 139 22.72 -1.07 -12.47
N LEU A 140 22.62 -2.02 -13.40
CA LEU A 140 21.34 -2.59 -13.82
C LEU A 140 20.64 -3.30 -12.67
N HIS A 141 21.36 -4.12 -11.90
CA HIS A 141 20.82 -4.82 -10.74
C HIS A 141 20.31 -3.83 -9.68
N ALA A 142 21.05 -2.75 -9.40
CA ALA A 142 20.65 -1.71 -8.45
C ALA A 142 19.38 -1.00 -8.91
N ALA A 143 19.33 -0.63 -10.19
CA ALA A 143 18.15 -0.02 -10.80
C ALA A 143 16.91 -0.92 -10.65
N ILE A 144 17.04 -2.22 -10.92
CA ILE A 144 15.95 -3.19 -10.80
C ILE A 144 15.51 -3.35 -9.34
N MET A 145 16.46 -3.48 -8.40
CA MET A 145 16.19 -3.66 -6.96
C MET A 145 15.49 -2.44 -6.35
N ILE A 146 15.71 -1.24 -6.88
CA ILE A 146 15.01 -0.02 -6.46
C ILE A 146 13.67 0.12 -7.18
N ALA A 147 13.64 -0.11 -8.49
CA ALA A 147 12.47 0.12 -9.33
C ALA A 147 11.32 -0.84 -9.01
N ILE A 148 11.58 -2.15 -8.89
CA ILE A 148 10.52 -3.15 -8.68
C ILE A 148 9.69 -2.85 -7.42
N PRO A 149 10.28 -2.67 -6.21
CA PRO A 149 9.51 -2.35 -5.02
C PRO A 149 8.73 -1.04 -5.13
N TYR A 150 9.33 -0.02 -5.76
CA TYR A 150 8.65 1.24 -6.02
C TYR A 150 7.39 1.07 -6.87
N PHE A 151 7.49 0.34 -7.99
CA PHE A 151 6.34 0.06 -8.85
C PHE A 151 5.28 -0.79 -8.15
N LEU A 152 5.68 -1.76 -7.32
CA LEU A 152 4.74 -2.56 -6.52
C LEU A 152 3.95 -1.69 -5.53
N MET A 153 4.62 -0.77 -4.82
CA MET A 153 3.94 0.17 -3.90
C MET A 153 2.98 1.09 -4.66
N LYS A 154 3.43 1.69 -5.78
CA LYS A 154 2.61 2.59 -6.60
C LYS A 154 1.37 1.89 -7.19
N SER A 155 1.54 0.66 -7.66
CA SER A 155 0.43 -0.18 -8.12
C SER A 155 -0.53 -0.51 -6.97
N GLY A 156 0.00 -0.76 -5.77
CA GLY A 156 -0.76 -0.99 -4.55
C GLY A 156 -1.67 0.18 -4.19
N VAL A 157 -1.17 1.42 -4.26
CA VAL A 157 -1.95 2.65 -4.04
C VAL A 157 -3.09 2.77 -5.05
N LYS A 158 -2.78 2.61 -6.35
CA LYS A 158 -3.79 2.66 -7.42
C LYS A 158 -4.88 1.61 -7.22
N GLN A 159 -4.49 0.40 -6.84
CA GLN A 159 -5.43 -0.68 -6.62
C GLN A 159 -6.28 -0.44 -5.36
N MET A 160 -5.69 0.06 -4.27
CA MET A 160 -6.43 0.37 -3.05
C MET A 160 -7.49 1.45 -3.30
N LYS A 161 -7.14 2.50 -4.05
CA LYS A 161 -8.11 3.53 -4.46
C LYS A 161 -9.31 2.92 -5.17
N HIS A 162 -9.04 2.12 -6.20
CA HIS A 162 -10.10 1.48 -6.98
C HIS A 162 -10.94 0.50 -6.17
N ASP A 163 -10.30 -0.28 -5.28
CA ASP A 163 -11.03 -1.20 -4.40
C ASP A 163 -11.91 -0.41 -3.40
N LEU A 164 -11.45 0.70 -2.83
CA LEU A 164 -12.28 1.51 -1.94
C LEU A 164 -13.51 2.10 -2.65
N GLU A 165 -13.31 2.70 -3.82
CA GLU A 165 -14.42 3.23 -4.64
C GLU A 165 -15.43 2.10 -4.93
N ARG A 166 -14.97 0.97 -5.48
CA ARG A 166 -15.84 -0.16 -5.84
C ARG A 166 -16.61 -0.70 -4.64
N GLU A 167 -15.92 -0.99 -3.55
CA GLU A 167 -16.54 -1.64 -2.39
C GLU A 167 -17.49 -0.69 -1.67
N PHE A 168 -17.18 0.61 -1.54
CA PHE A 168 -18.08 1.55 -0.86
C PHE A 168 -19.39 1.72 -1.65
N PHE A 169 -19.33 1.81 -2.97
CA PHE A 169 -20.54 1.82 -3.81
C PHE A 169 -21.30 0.48 -3.75
N TYR A 170 -20.60 -0.64 -3.76
CA TYR A 170 -21.22 -1.97 -3.68
C TYR A 170 -21.99 -2.17 -2.37
N LEU A 171 -21.41 -1.75 -1.24
CA LEU A 171 -22.05 -1.83 0.07
C LEU A 171 -23.36 -1.03 0.13
N LEU A 172 -23.42 0.14 -0.51
CA LEU A 172 -24.63 0.95 -0.57
C LEU A 172 -25.74 0.30 -1.42
N GLN A 173 -25.35 -0.31 -2.54
CA GLN A 173 -26.30 -1.03 -3.41
C GLN A 173 -26.90 -2.25 -2.72
N GLN A 174 -26.07 -3.00 -1.98
CA GLN A 174 -26.51 -4.21 -1.29
C GLN A 174 -27.49 -3.90 -0.13
N ASP A 175 -27.35 -2.74 0.50
CA ASP A 175 -28.23 -2.27 1.59
C ASP A 175 -29.54 -1.63 1.08
N GLY A 176 -29.83 -1.73 -0.22
CA GLY A 176 -31.08 -1.23 -0.82
C GLY A 176 -31.11 0.28 -1.09
N THR A 177 -29.96 0.96 -1.06
CA THR A 177 -29.85 2.35 -1.49
C THR A 177 -29.79 2.37 -3.01
N THR A 178 -30.94 2.56 -3.67
CA THR A 178 -30.95 2.86 -5.10
C THR A 178 -30.32 4.22 -5.32
N VAL A 179 -29.11 4.24 -5.89
CA VAL A 179 -28.43 5.43 -6.44
C VAL A 179 -29.15 5.89 -7.70
#